data_AF-A0A958GAI1-F1
#
_entry.id   AF-A0A958GAI1-F1
#
_cell.length_a   1.000
_cell.length_b   1.000
_cell.length_c   1.000
_cell.angle_alpha   90.00
_cell.angle_beta   90.00
_cell.angle_gamma   90.00
#
_symmetry.space_group_name_H-M   'P 1'
#
loop_
_entity.id
_entity.type
_entity.pdbx_description
1 polymer ?
#
loop_
_entity_poly.entity_id
_entity_poly.type
_entity_poly.pdbx_seq_one_letter_code
_entity_poly.pdbx_strand_id
1 'polypeptide(L)'
;MKIFSADESAGKIELASELGGWNLLGGNHFIIQDKNTLSNVVHIQDEAPSYTLYITSEGNVGIGTPNPQAKLAVNGAARMREVVVTLDGWPDEVFEADYLLR
;
A
#
# COMPACT_ATOMS: atom_id res chain seq x y z
N MET A 1 10.39 -24.32 20.17
CA MET A 1 10.11 -23.18 19.28
C MET A 1 9.83 -21.97 20.16
N LYS A 2 10.75 -21.00 20.21
CA LYS A 2 10.62 -19.80 21.04
C LYS A 2 10.14 -18.69 20.10
N ILE A 3 8.85 -18.36 20.19
CA ILE A 3 8.16 -17.49 19.20
C ILE A 3 8.29 -16.00 19.59
N PHE A 4 8.88 -15.72 20.76
CA PHE A 4 9.12 -14.36 21.26
C PHE A 4 10.44 -14.30 22.02
N SER A 5 11.31 -13.36 21.67
CA SER A 5 12.39 -12.88 22.53
C SER A 5 12.37 -11.36 22.51
N ALA A 6 12.09 -10.76 23.66
CA ALA A 6 12.35 -9.35 23.90
C ALA A 6 13.82 -9.22 24.33
N ASP A 7 14.61 -8.43 23.61
CA ASP A 7 15.82 -7.84 24.19
C ASP A 7 15.36 -6.56 24.89
N GLU A 8 15.47 -6.53 26.22
CA GLU A 8 15.09 -5.37 27.02
C GLU A 8 15.90 -4.11 26.67
N SER A 9 16.99 -4.27 25.89
CA SER A 9 17.85 -3.19 25.42
C SER A 9 17.37 -2.55 24.11
N ALA A 10 16.50 -3.21 23.34
CA ALA A 10 15.97 -2.72 22.07
C ALA A 10 14.55 -3.25 21.89
N GLY A 11 13.54 -2.39 22.09
CA GLY A 11 12.11 -2.74 22.01
C GLY A 11 11.67 -3.26 20.64
N LYS A 12 12.10 -4.49 20.31
CA LYS A 12 11.95 -5.17 19.04
C LYS A 12 11.24 -6.48 19.31
N ILE A 13 10.18 -6.73 18.55
CA ILE A 13 9.57 -8.06 18.46
C ILE A 13 10.00 -8.65 17.13
N GLU A 14 10.72 -9.77 17.18
CA GLU A 14 11.18 -10.52 15.99
C GLU A 14 10.18 -11.63 15.66
N LEU A 15 9.59 -11.59 14.46
CA LEU A 15 8.78 -12.69 13.91
C LEU A 15 9.48 -13.25 12.67
N ALA A 16 10.27 -14.33 12.84
CA ALA A 16 11.08 -14.93 11.78
C ALA A 16 10.96 -16.46 11.70
N SER A 17 11.08 -16.98 10.48
CA SER A 17 11.27 -18.41 10.15
C SER A 17 12.62 -18.61 9.45
N GLU A 18 13.04 -19.86 9.22
CA GLU A 18 14.25 -20.16 8.42
C GLU A 18 14.16 -19.66 6.97
N LEU A 19 12.97 -19.25 6.52
CA LEU A 19 12.69 -18.75 5.17
C LEU A 19 12.51 -17.22 5.13
N GLY A 20 12.67 -16.50 6.25
CA GLY A 20 12.54 -15.04 6.34
C GLY A 20 11.61 -14.57 7.47
N GLY A 21 11.68 -13.28 7.82
CA GLY A 21 10.94 -12.66 8.92
C GLY A 21 10.75 -11.15 8.77
N TRP A 22 9.83 -10.59 9.56
CA TRP A 22 9.49 -9.16 9.59
C TRP A 22 9.94 -8.54 10.93
N ASN A 23 10.56 -7.36 10.89
CA ASN A 23 10.92 -6.60 12.10
C ASN A 23 9.83 -5.56 12.38
N LEU A 24 9.22 -5.58 13.58
CA LEU A 24 8.50 -4.42 14.15
C LEU A 24 9.43 -3.77 15.17
N LEU A 25 9.96 -2.60 14.84
CA LEU A 25 10.83 -1.81 15.71
C LEU A 25 9.96 -0.83 16.51
N GLY A 26 10.02 -0.86 17.83
CA GLY A 26 9.49 0.20 18.68
C GLY A 26 10.43 1.41 18.63
N GLY A 27 9.96 2.51 18.05
CA GLY A 27 10.65 3.80 17.88
C GLY A 27 9.70 4.84 17.25
N ASN A 28 10.23 5.89 16.60
CA ASN A 28 9.42 6.94 15.97
C ASN A 28 8.76 6.53 14.63
N HIS A 29 9.10 5.38 14.06
CA HIS A 29 8.64 4.98 12.72
C HIS A 29 8.35 3.48 12.63
N PHE A 30 7.59 3.09 11.61
CA PHE A 30 7.49 1.70 11.16
C PHE A 30 8.29 1.52 9.87
N ILE A 31 9.24 0.58 9.86
CA ILE A 31 10.13 0.32 8.71
C ILE A 31 10.21 -1.17 8.39
N ILE A 32 9.97 -1.51 7.14
CA ILE A 32 10.44 -2.76 6.51
C ILE A 32 11.70 -2.41 5.72
N GLN A 33 12.82 -3.03 6.06
CA GLN A 33 14.10 -2.78 5.41
C GLN A 33 14.63 -4.05 4.73
N ASP A 34 15.15 -3.90 3.51
CA ASP A 34 15.94 -4.94 2.86
C ASP A 34 17.31 -5.03 3.54
N LYS A 35 17.69 -6.22 4.00
CA LYS A 35 18.92 -6.43 4.77
C LYS A 35 20.20 -6.30 3.94
N ASN A 36 20.15 -6.57 2.64
CA ASN A 36 21.34 -6.62 1.79
C ASN A 36 21.74 -5.22 1.31
N THR A 37 20.74 -4.41 0.99
CA THR A 37 20.88 -3.06 0.42
C THR A 37 20.65 -1.97 1.44
N LEU A 38 20.10 -2.30 2.61
CA LEU A 38 19.66 -1.37 3.64
C LEU A 38 18.58 -0.39 3.15
N SER A 39 17.89 -0.70 2.05
CA SER A 39 16.81 0.12 1.53
C SER A 39 15.52 -0.07 2.32
N ASN A 40 14.83 1.03 2.63
CA ASN A 40 13.52 0.98 3.28
C ASN A 40 12.46 0.68 2.21
N VAL A 41 11.86 -0.50 2.27
CA VAL A 41 10.83 -0.98 1.33
C VAL A 41 9.45 -0.44 1.73
N VAL A 42 9.19 -0.34 3.03
CA VAL A 42 8.02 0.38 3.59
C VAL A 42 8.54 1.25 4.71
N HIS A 43 8.18 2.53 4.71
CA HIS A 43 8.56 3.49 5.75
C HIS A 43 7.39 4.40 6.07
N ILE A 44 6.83 4.25 7.27
CA ILE A 44 5.85 5.17 7.83
C ILE A 44 6.58 5.99 8.90
N GLN A 45 6.71 7.30 8.66
CA GLN A 45 7.37 8.26 9.54
C GLN A 45 6.52 8.54 10.79
N ASP A 46 7.14 9.16 11.80
CA ASP A 46 6.40 9.78 12.90
C ASP A 46 5.43 10.84 12.39
N GLU A 47 4.38 11.07 13.18
CA GLU A 47 3.36 12.10 12.93
C GLU A 47 2.63 11.95 11.58
N ALA A 48 2.74 10.80 10.91
CA ALA A 48 1.94 10.52 9.71
C ALA A 48 0.44 10.70 10.04
N PRO A 49 -0.29 11.54 9.29
CA PRO A 49 -1.71 11.78 9.55
C PRO A 49 -2.53 10.50 9.51
N SER A 50 -3.65 10.48 10.24
CA SER A 50 -4.62 9.39 10.14
C SER A 50 -5.02 9.16 8.67
N TYR A 51 -5.17 7.89 8.30
CA TYR A 51 -5.56 7.48 6.95
C TYR A 51 -4.55 7.83 5.83
N THR A 52 -3.27 8.04 6.17
CA THR A 52 -2.19 8.18 5.16
C THR A 52 -2.19 6.98 4.18
N LEU A 53 -2.26 5.76 4.71
CA LEU A 53 -2.60 4.54 3.98
C LEU A 53 -3.67 3.80 4.78
N TYR A 54 -4.84 3.60 4.20
CA TYR A 54 -5.97 2.93 4.85
C TYR A 54 -6.47 1.78 3.98
N ILE A 55 -6.64 0.59 4.54
CA ILE A 55 -7.21 -0.56 3.84
C ILE A 55 -8.48 -0.96 4.59
N THR A 56 -9.63 -0.90 3.92
CA THR A 56 -10.92 -1.24 4.53
C THR A 56 -11.10 -2.77 4.62
N SER A 57 -12.07 -3.23 5.41
CA SER A 57 -12.46 -4.65 5.47
C SER A 57 -13.00 -5.20 4.14
N GLU A 58 -13.41 -4.33 3.22
CA GLU A 58 -13.86 -4.66 1.87
C GLU A 58 -12.71 -4.69 0.85
N GLY A 59 -11.48 -4.43 1.31
CA GLY A 59 -10.27 -4.42 0.50
C GLY A 59 -10.08 -3.14 -0.33
N ASN A 60 -10.78 -2.05 -0.02
CA ASN A 60 -10.55 -0.77 -0.67
C ASN A 60 -9.34 -0.06 -0.03
N VAL A 61 -8.52 0.60 -0.84
CA VAL A 61 -7.33 1.32 -0.40
C VAL A 61 -7.56 2.83 -0.47
N GLY A 62 -7.39 3.52 0.65
CA GLY A 62 -7.40 4.96 0.78
C GLY A 62 -5.99 5.52 0.94
N ILE A 63 -5.66 6.59 0.22
CA ILE A 63 -4.48 7.43 0.43
C ILE A 63 -4.95 8.81 0.85
N GLY A 64 -4.82 9.13 2.13
CA GLY A 64 -5.42 10.34 2.73
C GLY A 64 -6.95 10.34 2.77
N THR A 65 -7.59 9.18 2.53
CA THR A 65 -9.04 9.04 2.34
C THR A 65 -9.63 8.15 3.45
N PRO A 66 -10.38 8.71 4.42
CA PRO A 66 -10.94 7.93 5.54
C PRO A 66 -12.11 7.02 5.15
N ASN A 67 -12.79 7.30 4.03
CA ASN A 67 -13.90 6.49 3.53
C ASN A 67 -13.77 6.23 2.01
N PRO A 68 -12.93 5.27 1.59
CA PRO A 68 -12.74 4.93 0.18
C PRO A 68 -14.01 4.36 -0.45
N GLN A 69 -14.56 5.05 -1.46
CA GLN A 69 -15.75 4.62 -2.23
C GLN A 69 -15.41 3.83 -3.50
N ALA A 70 -14.12 3.64 -3.77
CA ALA A 70 -13.59 2.87 -4.90
C ALA A 70 -12.43 1.99 -4.43
N LYS A 71 -12.00 1.04 -5.26
CA LYS A 71 -10.89 0.11 -4.93
C LYS A 71 -9.61 0.85 -4.55
N LEU A 72 -9.34 1.98 -5.19
CA LEU A 72 -8.30 2.92 -4.81
C LEU A 72 -8.90 4.34 -4.76
N ALA A 73 -8.77 5.03 -3.63
CA ALA A 73 -9.25 6.39 -3.45
C ALA A 73 -8.14 7.30 -2.89
N VAL A 74 -7.71 8.28 -3.67
CA VAL A 74 -6.65 9.22 -3.30
C VAL A 74 -7.26 10.59 -3.02
N ASN A 75 -7.05 11.13 -1.83
CA ASN A 75 -7.45 12.49 -1.47
C ASN A 75 -6.32 13.47 -1.85
N GLY A 76 -6.28 13.86 -3.12
CA GLY A 76 -5.27 14.76 -3.66
C GLY A 76 -4.87 14.40 -5.09
N ALA A 77 -3.82 15.04 -5.60
CA ALA A 77 -3.28 14.74 -6.92
C ALA A 77 -2.41 13.48 -6.89
N ALA A 78 -2.70 12.53 -7.77
CA ALA A 78 -1.84 11.37 -8.00
C ALA A 78 -0.92 11.64 -9.20
N ARG A 79 0.40 11.57 -8.98
CA ARG A 79 1.39 11.67 -10.06
C ARG A 79 1.83 10.27 -10.46
N MET A 80 1.64 9.94 -11.73
CA MET A 80 1.95 8.62 -12.28
C MET A 80 2.85 8.78 -13.51
N ARG A 81 3.72 7.79 -13.76
CA ARG A 81 4.55 7.74 -14.97
C ARG A 81 3.75 7.21 -16.16
N GLU A 82 2.91 6.21 -15.91
CA GLU A 82 2.08 5.53 -16.90
C GLU A 82 0.82 5.03 -16.18
N VAL A 83 -0.30 5.09 -16.88
CA VAL A 83 -1.57 4.51 -16.45
C VAL A 83 -2.01 3.57 -17.56
N VAL A 84 -2.05 2.27 -17.27
CA VAL A 84 -2.63 1.28 -18.17
C VAL A 84 -4.07 1.08 -17.75
N VAL A 85 -5.00 1.35 -18.66
CA VAL A 85 -6.43 1.13 -18.45
C VAL A 85 -6.84 -0.09 -19.26
N THR A 86 -7.30 -1.13 -18.59
CA THR A 86 -7.92 -2.29 -19.23
C THR A 86 -9.42 -2.18 -19.06
N LEU A 87 -10.14 -2.12 -20.18
CA LEU A 87 -11.60 -2.17 -20.19
C LEU A 87 -11.99 -3.63 -20.43
N ASP A 88 -12.19 -4.39 -19.35
CA ASP A 88 -12.71 -5.75 -19.48
C ASP A 88 -14.22 -5.67 -19.80
N GLY A 89 -14.56 -5.94 -21.06
CA GLY A 89 -15.95 -6.16 -21.48
C GLY A 89 -16.76 -4.92 -21.85
N TRP A 90 -16.13 -3.76 -22.06
CA TRP A 90 -16.76 -2.63 -22.75
C TRP A 90 -16.22 -2.52 -24.17
N PRO A 91 -17.08 -2.57 -25.21
CA PRO A 91 -16.65 -2.21 -26.55
C PRO A 91 -16.17 -0.76 -26.56
N ASP A 92 -14.94 -0.52 -27.02
CA ASP A 92 -14.43 0.82 -27.35
C ASP A 92 -14.91 1.25 -28.75
N GLU A 93 -16.19 0.99 -29.03
CA GLU A 93 -16.83 1.42 -30.26
C GLU A 93 -17.89 2.43 -29.88
N VAL A 94 -17.49 3.70 -29.78
CA VAL A 94 -18.45 4.79 -29.61
C VAL A 94 -19.32 4.93 -30.86
N PHE A 95 -18.84 4.47 -32.02
CA PHE A 95 -19.60 4.41 -33.27
C PHE A 95 -19.12 3.27 -34.18
N GLU A 96 -20.07 2.47 -34.68
CA GLU A 96 -19.86 1.59 -35.83
C GLU A 96 -19.49 2.43 -37.07
N ALA A 97 -18.76 1.85 -38.02
CA ALA A 97 -18.28 2.55 -39.22
C ALA A 97 -19.38 3.21 -40.07
N ASP A 98 -20.65 2.80 -39.90
CA ASP A 98 -21.82 3.32 -40.59
C ASP A 98 -22.74 4.21 -39.71
N TYR A 99 -22.28 4.64 -38.54
CA TYR A 99 -23.07 5.54 -37.70
C TYR A 99 -23.24 6.92 -38.35
N LEU A 100 -24.49 7.25 -38.68
CA LEU A 100 -24.87 8.54 -39.22
C LEU A 100 -25.16 9.53 -38.07
N LEU A 101 -24.30 10.54 -37.90
CA LEU A 101 -24.55 11.68 -37.04
C LEU A 101 -25.72 12.51 -37.62
N ARG A 102 -26.76 12.74 -36.80
CA ARG A 102 -27.90 13.61 -37.13
C ARG A 102 -27.73 15.01 -36.56
#